data_AF-A0AAN8FH92-F1
#
_entry.id   AF-A0AAN8FH92-F1
#
_cell.length_a   1.000
_cell.length_b   1.000
_cell.length_c   1.000
_cell.angle_alpha   90.00
_cell.angle_beta   90.00
_cell.angle_gamma   90.00
#
_symmetry.space_group_name_H-M   'P 1'
#
loop_
_entity.id
_entity.type
_entity.pdbx_description
1 polymer ?
#
loop_
_entity_poly.entity_id
_entity_poly.type
_entity_poly.pdbx_seq_one_letter_code
_entity_poly.pdbx_strand_id
1 'polypeptide(L)'
;MHFALPPRKSSFPPPYARVSARNSLEQRRRQIQYIAYLVLGVLTLYLLLSFFSSGDVSTKHGPISEDSTVAIVTVLDESSMSNEYMSMIRKNRDDYAARHGYTTFYTNESTYAHLTQPSPSSWSLIPALRHALTKNPDIDYVWSLSPYAFIMNPSLSLYDHVFSNLTSLMLKDIPVVPPDSVIHTFSHLKPSQVYLILTQDMDNVAHTSFILRNTEAIPVPTGRPKDSWAQYFLDAWFDPLYRAYAFQKAENHALEHIIQWHPTLLAKLAVVDQRLLNSYDYDSKQSENELMTDAPPRRHDSKWQPGDLIINFKGCAEAKERNCEKEMKRYYTMWEETVAGLDGNGAAGKS
;
A
#
# COMPACT_ATOMS: atom_id res chain seq x y z
N MET A 1 -68.40 -77.22 -11.57
CA MET A 1 -67.06 -76.67 -11.25
C MET A 1 -66.29 -77.74 -10.50
N HIS A 2 -65.40 -78.47 -11.19
CA HIS A 2 -64.40 -79.31 -10.55
C HIS A 2 -63.05 -78.84 -11.06
N PHE A 3 -62.27 -78.26 -10.14
CA PHE A 3 -60.95 -77.71 -10.40
C PHE A 3 -59.98 -78.83 -10.76
N ALA A 4 -59.26 -78.66 -11.87
CA ALA A 4 -58.12 -79.48 -12.20
C ALA A 4 -57.01 -79.26 -11.15
N LEU A 5 -56.59 -80.33 -10.49
CA LEU A 5 -55.46 -80.31 -9.56
C LEU A 5 -54.17 -80.00 -10.32
N PRO A 6 -53.30 -79.10 -9.81
CA PRO A 6 -52.01 -78.86 -10.44
C PRO A 6 -51.09 -80.10 -10.32
N PRO A 7 -50.24 -80.36 -11.31
CA PRO A 7 -49.35 -81.52 -11.30
C PRO A 7 -48.36 -81.43 -10.13
N ARG A 8 -48.08 -82.59 -9.51
CA ARG A 8 -47.09 -82.72 -8.43
C ARG A 8 -45.72 -82.21 -8.90
N LYS A 9 -45.16 -81.24 -8.16
CA LYS A 9 -43.77 -80.79 -8.32
C LYS A 9 -42.82 -82.00 -8.24
N SER A 10 -41.95 -82.15 -9.23
CA SER A 10 -40.88 -83.14 -9.21
C SER A 10 -39.85 -82.79 -8.12
N SER A 11 -39.36 -83.80 -7.42
CA SER A 11 -38.42 -83.69 -6.30
C SER A 11 -36.95 -83.72 -6.74
N PHE A 12 -36.62 -83.14 -7.90
CA PHE A 12 -35.24 -83.04 -8.37
C PHE A 12 -34.77 -81.59 -8.25
N PRO A 13 -33.95 -81.24 -7.24
CA PRO A 13 -33.31 -79.93 -7.22
C PRO A 13 -32.35 -79.81 -8.42
N PRO A 14 -32.23 -78.63 -9.06
CA PRO A 14 -31.22 -78.41 -10.09
C PRO A 14 -29.82 -78.61 -9.48
N PRO A 15 -28.86 -79.15 -10.24
CA PRO A 15 -27.50 -79.34 -9.75
C PRO A 15 -26.90 -77.98 -9.45
N TYR A 16 -26.49 -77.80 -8.18
CA TYR A 16 -25.69 -76.70 -7.62
C TYR A 16 -25.32 -75.56 -8.60
N ALA A 17 -26.05 -74.45 -8.55
CA ALA A 17 -25.53 -73.19 -9.05
C ALA A 17 -24.34 -72.77 -8.16
N ARG A 18 -23.11 -72.84 -8.69
CA ARG A 18 -21.91 -72.39 -7.99
C ARG A 18 -22.05 -70.91 -7.62
N VAL A 19 -22.19 -70.63 -6.32
CA VAL A 19 -22.06 -69.27 -5.76
C VAL A 19 -20.58 -68.89 -5.81
N SER A 20 -20.12 -68.36 -6.95
CA SER A 20 -18.70 -67.99 -7.12
C SER A 20 -18.47 -66.55 -7.61
N ALA A 21 -19.52 -65.72 -7.72
CA ALA A 21 -19.43 -64.38 -8.30
C ALA A 21 -19.63 -63.20 -7.33
N ARG A 22 -20.09 -63.43 -6.09
CA ARG A 22 -20.25 -62.34 -5.10
C ARG A 22 -18.93 -61.95 -4.42
N ASN A 23 -18.04 -62.91 -4.20
CA ASN A 23 -16.74 -62.65 -3.55
C ASN A 23 -15.81 -61.81 -4.43
N SER A 24 -15.90 -61.91 -5.76
CA SER A 24 -15.01 -61.18 -6.68
C SER A 24 -15.33 -59.68 -6.80
N LEU A 25 -16.61 -59.30 -6.71
CA LEU A 25 -17.02 -57.88 -6.78
C LEU A 25 -16.73 -57.14 -5.48
N GLU A 26 -16.98 -57.75 -4.32
CA GLU A 26 -16.63 -57.16 -3.02
C GLU A 26 -15.12 -57.06 -2.82
N GLN A 27 -14.37 -58.07 -3.26
CA GLN A 27 -12.91 -58.06 -3.22
C GLN A 27 -12.33 -57.00 -4.17
N ARG A 28 -12.89 -56.83 -5.36
CA ARG A 28 -12.50 -55.76 -6.30
C ARG A 28 -12.84 -54.36 -5.77
N ARG A 29 -13.98 -54.20 -5.09
CA ARG A 29 -14.35 -52.93 -4.44
C ARG A 29 -13.41 -52.58 -3.28
N ARG A 30 -13.04 -53.56 -2.45
CA ARG A 30 -12.03 -53.39 -1.39
C ARG A 30 -10.66 -53.05 -1.97
N GLN A 31 -10.22 -53.71 -3.04
CA GLN A 31 -8.97 -53.39 -3.73
C GLN A 31 -8.95 -51.95 -4.27
N ILE A 32 -10.04 -51.49 -4.88
CA ILE A 32 -10.16 -50.10 -5.36
C ILE A 32 -10.10 -49.11 -4.18
N GLN A 33 -10.74 -49.43 -3.04
CA GLN A 33 -10.68 -48.59 -1.84
C GLN A 33 -9.26 -48.51 -1.26
N TYR A 34 -8.52 -49.63 -1.20
CA TYR A 34 -7.13 -49.62 -0.74
C TYR A 34 -6.21 -48.85 -1.68
N ILE A 35 -6.40 -48.98 -3.00
CA ILE A 35 -5.67 -48.18 -3.98
C ILE A 35 -6.00 -46.70 -3.80
N ALA A 36 -7.26 -46.34 -3.59
CA ALA A 36 -7.66 -44.96 -3.36
C ALA A 36 -7.02 -44.38 -2.09
N TYR A 37 -7.00 -45.12 -0.98
CA TYR A 37 -6.33 -44.68 0.25
C TYR A 37 -4.81 -44.55 0.09
N LEU A 38 -4.20 -45.46 -0.68
CA LEU A 38 -2.76 -45.40 -0.96
C LEU A 38 -2.43 -44.18 -1.81
N VAL A 39 -3.19 -43.93 -2.88
CA VAL A 39 -3.05 -42.73 -3.72
C VAL A 39 -3.24 -41.47 -2.88
N LEU A 40 -4.28 -41.41 -2.05
CA LEU A 40 -4.58 -40.25 -1.22
C LEU A 40 -3.48 -40.03 -0.16
N GLY A 41 -2.94 -41.11 0.43
CA GLY A 41 -1.79 -41.06 1.34
C GLY A 41 -0.49 -40.61 0.68
N VAL A 42 -0.22 -41.04 -0.56
CA VAL A 42 0.94 -40.56 -1.32
C VAL A 42 0.77 -39.09 -1.70
N LEU A 43 -0.45 -38.67 -2.05
CA LEU A 43 -0.74 -37.28 -2.43
C LEU A 43 -0.66 -36.36 -1.21
N THR A 44 -1.12 -36.78 -0.03
CA THR A 44 -0.94 -36.02 1.21
C THR A 44 0.51 -35.99 1.66
N LEU A 45 1.25 -37.10 1.56
CA LEU A 45 2.68 -37.12 1.85
C LEU A 45 3.47 -36.23 0.88
N TYR A 46 3.13 -36.25 -0.41
CA TYR A 46 3.70 -35.37 -1.42
C TYR A 46 3.39 -33.90 -1.12
N LEU A 47 2.15 -33.58 -0.75
CA LEU A 47 1.77 -32.21 -0.36
C LEU A 47 2.50 -31.76 0.89
N LEU A 48 2.60 -32.59 1.93
CA LEU A 48 3.35 -32.29 3.15
C LEU A 48 4.83 -32.12 2.85
N LEU A 49 5.45 -33.03 2.09
CA LEU A 49 6.85 -32.90 1.68
C LEU A 49 7.07 -31.68 0.78
N SER A 50 6.12 -31.33 -0.09
CA SER A 50 6.19 -30.09 -0.88
C SER A 50 6.05 -28.84 -0.01
N PHE A 51 5.28 -28.91 1.08
CA PHE A 51 5.11 -27.82 2.03
C PHE A 51 6.33 -27.63 2.93
N PHE A 52 6.99 -28.74 3.34
CA PHE A 52 8.25 -28.71 4.10
C PHE A 52 9.50 -28.52 3.23
N SER A 53 9.45 -28.94 1.96
CA SER A 53 10.51 -28.72 0.93
C SER A 53 10.35 -27.38 0.21
N SER A 54 9.23 -26.70 0.37
CA SER A 54 9.17 -25.24 0.24
C SER A 54 9.91 -24.66 1.44
N GLY A 55 11.21 -24.97 1.53
CA GLY A 55 12.14 -24.27 2.39
C GLY A 55 11.96 -22.81 2.10
N ASP A 56 11.79 -22.05 3.19
CA ASP A 56 11.68 -20.60 3.28
C ASP A 56 12.02 -19.96 1.93
N VAL A 57 11.00 -19.78 1.07
CA VAL A 57 11.19 -18.98 -0.12
C VAL A 57 11.44 -17.62 0.47
N SER A 58 12.74 -17.31 0.57
CA SER A 58 13.30 -15.99 0.80
C SER A 58 12.87 -15.13 -0.37
N THR A 59 11.56 -14.88 -0.44
CA THR A 59 10.97 -13.63 -0.85
C THR A 59 11.91 -12.56 -0.32
N LYS A 60 12.32 -11.62 -1.17
CA LYS A 60 13.14 -10.48 -0.78
C LYS A 60 12.38 -9.55 0.20
N HIS A 61 11.91 -10.08 1.34
CA HIS A 61 11.54 -9.33 2.53
C HIS A 61 12.79 -9.01 3.38
N GLY A 62 13.96 -8.98 2.73
CA GLY A 62 15.19 -8.52 3.36
C GLY A 62 15.03 -7.11 3.93
N PRO A 63 15.95 -6.70 4.82
CA PRO A 63 16.00 -5.33 5.32
C PRO A 63 15.98 -4.34 4.15
N ILE A 64 15.37 -3.18 4.36
CA ILE A 64 15.33 -2.13 3.33
C ILE A 64 16.78 -1.82 2.94
N SER A 65 17.10 -1.93 1.66
CA SER A 65 18.46 -1.76 1.16
C SER A 65 18.78 -0.28 1.00
N GLU A 66 20.03 0.10 1.23
CA GLU A 66 20.52 1.46 0.94
C GLU A 66 20.37 1.80 -0.54
N ASP A 67 20.67 0.83 -1.41
CA ASP A 67 20.52 0.93 -2.88
C ASP A 67 19.06 0.89 -3.39
N SER A 68 18.08 1.11 -2.51
CA SER A 68 16.67 1.04 -2.89
C SER A 68 16.31 2.15 -3.87
N THR A 69 15.73 1.77 -5.00
CA THR A 69 15.32 2.73 -6.04
C THR A 69 14.00 3.41 -5.67
N VAL A 70 13.91 4.72 -5.87
CA VAL A 70 12.70 5.52 -5.57
C VAL A 70 12.25 6.32 -6.78
N ALA A 71 10.94 6.32 -7.05
CA ALA A 71 10.29 7.22 -8.00
C ALA A 71 9.42 8.23 -7.25
N ILE A 72 9.73 9.51 -7.38
CA ILE A 72 8.93 10.61 -6.84
C ILE A 72 7.81 10.91 -7.82
N VAL A 73 6.57 10.72 -7.40
CA VAL A 73 5.38 10.92 -8.23
C VAL A 73 4.67 12.18 -7.80
N THR A 74 4.54 13.13 -8.72
CA THR A 74 3.81 14.38 -8.51
C THR A 74 2.75 14.57 -9.60
N VAL A 75 1.50 14.70 -9.16
CA VAL A 75 0.36 15.02 -10.03
C VAL A 75 0.12 16.53 -9.95
N LEU A 76 0.30 17.22 -11.06
CA LEU A 76 0.11 18.66 -11.19
C LEU A 76 -1.32 18.98 -11.65
N ASP A 77 -1.78 20.18 -11.32
CA ASP A 77 -3.00 20.76 -11.88
C ASP A 77 -2.63 21.99 -12.72
N GLU A 78 -2.26 21.75 -13.99
CA GLU A 78 -1.96 22.84 -14.96
C GLU A 78 -3.14 23.80 -15.18
N SER A 79 -4.36 23.45 -14.77
CA SER A 79 -5.52 24.34 -14.93
C SER A 79 -5.58 25.42 -13.85
N SER A 80 -5.09 25.13 -12.64
CA SER A 80 -5.09 26.06 -11.51
C SER A 80 -3.70 26.62 -11.16
N MET A 81 -2.63 25.92 -11.53
CA MET A 81 -1.25 26.29 -11.18
C MET A 81 -0.58 27.13 -12.26
N SER A 82 0.17 28.16 -11.84
CA SER A 82 1.02 28.95 -12.73
C SER A 82 2.21 28.13 -13.28
N ASN A 83 2.75 28.55 -14.41
CA ASN A 83 3.95 27.91 -14.99
C ASN A 83 5.17 28.08 -14.06
N GLU A 84 5.27 29.23 -13.41
CA GLU A 84 6.30 29.56 -12.44
C GLU A 84 6.23 28.60 -11.26
N TYR A 85 5.04 28.36 -10.72
CA TYR A 85 4.80 27.43 -9.63
C TYR A 85 5.18 25.99 -9.99
N MET A 86 4.71 25.50 -11.14
CA MET A 86 5.07 24.17 -11.62
C MET A 86 6.58 24.02 -11.88
N SER A 87 7.24 25.08 -12.36
CA SER A 87 8.69 25.10 -12.55
C SER A 87 9.45 24.99 -11.21
N MET A 88 9.02 25.70 -10.17
CA MET A 88 9.60 25.59 -8.82
C MET A 88 9.48 24.16 -8.27
N ILE A 89 8.31 23.52 -8.43
CA ILE A 89 8.10 22.12 -8.00
C ILE A 89 9.05 21.18 -8.72
N ARG A 90 9.08 21.24 -10.06
CA ARG A 90 9.94 20.35 -10.86
C ARG A 90 11.41 20.52 -10.48
N LYS A 91 11.89 21.76 -10.39
CA LYS A 91 13.27 22.04 -9.97
C LYS A 91 13.59 21.51 -8.57
N ASN A 92 12.66 21.63 -7.62
CA ASN A 92 12.82 21.09 -6.26
C ASN A 92 12.94 19.55 -6.25
N ARG A 93 12.06 18.85 -6.98
CA ARG A 93 12.07 17.38 -7.03
C ARG A 93 13.24 16.83 -7.85
N ASP A 94 13.54 17.46 -8.98
CA ASP A 94 14.61 17.02 -9.89
C ASP A 94 15.99 17.17 -9.22
N ASP A 95 16.23 18.26 -8.48
CA ASP A 95 17.46 18.43 -7.69
C ASP A 95 17.60 17.34 -6.62
N TYR A 96 16.55 17.12 -5.83
CA TYR A 96 16.57 16.07 -4.81
C TYR A 96 16.77 14.68 -5.41
N ALA A 97 16.08 14.37 -6.51
CA ALA A 97 16.20 13.09 -7.18
C ALA A 97 17.61 12.88 -7.73
N ALA A 98 18.22 13.91 -8.33
CA ALA A 98 19.58 13.85 -8.83
C ALA A 98 20.62 13.59 -7.72
N ARG A 99 20.42 14.15 -6.52
CA ARG A 99 21.33 13.96 -5.38
C ARG A 99 21.33 12.53 -4.83
N HIS A 100 20.17 11.89 -4.83
CA HIS A 100 19.98 10.58 -4.19
C HIS A 100 19.83 9.41 -5.18
N GLY A 101 20.00 9.66 -6.48
CA GLY A 101 19.83 8.63 -7.51
C GLY A 101 18.38 8.18 -7.70
N TYR A 102 17.41 9.03 -7.35
CA TYR A 102 15.99 8.76 -7.55
C TYR A 102 15.53 9.20 -8.94
N THR A 103 14.30 8.83 -9.29
CA THR A 103 13.65 9.25 -10.54
C THR A 103 12.43 10.10 -10.24
N THR A 104 12.06 10.99 -11.16
CA THR A 104 10.86 11.81 -11.05
C THR A 104 9.84 11.40 -12.10
N PHE A 105 8.56 11.38 -11.72
CA PHE A 105 7.44 11.14 -12.61
C PHE A 105 6.41 12.24 -12.40
N TYR A 106 6.22 13.05 -13.45
CA TYR A 106 5.25 14.13 -13.45
C TYR A 106 4.10 13.81 -14.39
N THR A 107 2.90 14.12 -13.96
CA THR A 107 1.67 13.98 -14.76
C THR A 107 0.68 15.05 -14.36
N ASN A 108 -0.43 15.14 -15.09
CA ASN A 108 -1.50 16.09 -14.82
C ASN A 108 -2.77 15.38 -14.30
N GLU A 109 -3.59 16.07 -13.52
CA GLU A 109 -4.92 15.61 -13.12
C GLU A 109 -5.82 15.33 -14.34
N SER A 110 -5.79 16.21 -15.35
CA SER A 110 -6.60 16.12 -16.57
C SER A 110 -6.29 14.88 -17.42
N THR A 111 -5.07 14.34 -17.32
CA THR A 111 -4.67 13.10 -18.03
C THR A 111 -5.59 11.92 -17.67
N TYR A 112 -6.07 11.88 -16.43
CA TYR A 112 -6.88 10.77 -15.91
C TYR A 112 -8.36 11.12 -15.72
N ALA A 113 -8.80 12.31 -16.17
CA ALA A 113 -10.17 12.79 -15.98
C ALA A 113 -11.23 11.80 -16.51
N HIS A 114 -10.95 11.11 -17.61
CA HIS A 114 -11.84 10.11 -18.20
C HIS A 114 -12.02 8.85 -17.33
N LEU A 115 -11.09 8.57 -16.40
CA LEU A 115 -11.17 7.45 -15.47
C LEU A 115 -11.83 7.86 -14.15
N THR A 116 -11.68 9.12 -13.75
CA THR A 116 -12.11 9.62 -12.44
C THR A 116 -13.52 10.16 -12.46
N GLN A 117 -14.00 10.75 -13.56
CA GLN A 117 -15.35 11.31 -13.66
C GLN A 117 -16.43 10.25 -13.34
N PRO A 118 -17.47 10.62 -12.56
CA PRO A 118 -17.80 11.96 -12.05
C PRO A 118 -17.15 12.33 -10.70
N SER A 119 -16.22 11.54 -10.18
CA SER A 119 -15.54 11.81 -8.91
C SER A 119 -14.59 13.02 -9.00
N PRO A 120 -14.23 13.65 -7.85
CA PRO A 120 -13.29 14.78 -7.82
C PRO A 120 -11.95 14.49 -8.51
N SER A 121 -11.29 15.52 -9.05
CA SER A 121 -10.03 15.37 -9.79
C SER A 121 -8.86 14.88 -8.94
N SER A 122 -8.92 15.07 -7.61
CA SER A 122 -7.94 14.52 -6.67
C SER A 122 -7.79 12.99 -6.77
N TRP A 123 -8.85 12.27 -7.20
CA TRP A 123 -8.79 10.84 -7.49
C TRP A 123 -7.79 10.47 -8.59
N SER A 124 -7.35 11.43 -9.42
CA SER A 124 -6.32 11.24 -10.45
C SER A 124 -4.98 10.80 -9.86
N LEU A 125 -4.76 11.00 -8.55
CA LEU A 125 -3.61 10.48 -7.82
C LEU A 125 -3.42 8.96 -8.01
N ILE A 126 -4.49 8.19 -7.89
CA ILE A 126 -4.40 6.72 -7.88
C ILE A 126 -4.02 6.13 -9.26
N PRO A 127 -4.69 6.50 -10.37
CA PRO A 127 -4.28 6.06 -11.70
C PRO A 127 -2.91 6.63 -12.10
N ALA A 128 -2.52 7.82 -11.61
CA ALA A 128 -1.16 8.35 -11.80
C ALA A 128 -0.08 7.47 -11.16
N LEU A 129 -0.27 7.04 -9.91
CA LEU A 129 0.64 6.12 -9.24
C LEU A 129 0.70 4.77 -9.97
N ARG A 130 -0.43 4.31 -10.51
CA ARG A 130 -0.44 3.12 -11.36
C ARG A 130 0.28 3.26 -12.67
N HIS A 131 0.16 4.40 -13.31
CA HIS A 131 0.91 4.69 -14.51
C HIS A 131 2.42 4.72 -14.22
N ALA A 132 2.84 5.35 -13.12
CA ALA A 132 4.24 5.37 -12.70
C ALA A 132 4.79 3.95 -12.46
N LEU A 133 4.07 3.11 -11.72
CA LEU A 133 4.47 1.71 -11.48
C LEU A 133 4.53 0.88 -12.78
N THR A 134 3.67 1.17 -13.75
CA THR A 134 3.67 0.48 -15.05
C THR A 134 4.87 0.93 -15.91
N LYS A 135 5.27 2.20 -15.82
CA LYS A 135 6.44 2.74 -16.53
C LYS A 135 7.76 2.32 -15.90
N ASN A 136 7.78 2.15 -14.58
CA ASN A 136 8.95 1.82 -13.79
C ASN A 136 8.69 0.55 -12.95
N PRO A 137 8.50 -0.62 -13.58
CA PRO A 137 8.14 -1.85 -12.85
C PRO A 137 9.23 -2.33 -11.88
N ASP A 138 10.47 -1.93 -12.12
CA ASP A 138 11.64 -2.32 -11.34
C ASP A 138 11.90 -1.40 -10.14
N ILE A 139 11.16 -0.30 -9.99
CA ILE A 139 11.33 0.60 -8.84
C ILE A 139 10.96 -0.11 -7.53
N ASP A 140 11.71 0.12 -6.45
CA ASP A 140 11.43 -0.48 -5.14
C ASP A 140 10.38 0.31 -4.36
N TYR A 141 10.38 1.63 -4.50
CA TYR A 141 9.45 2.53 -3.82
C TYR A 141 8.92 3.60 -4.76
N VAL A 142 7.65 3.94 -4.57
CA VAL A 142 7.04 5.15 -5.09
C VAL A 142 6.82 6.09 -3.92
N TRP A 143 7.37 7.29 -4.01
CA TRP A 143 7.07 8.37 -3.07
C TRP A 143 6.06 9.31 -3.72
N SER A 144 4.81 9.22 -3.29
CA SER A 144 3.80 10.19 -3.70
C SER A 144 3.99 11.46 -2.92
N LEU A 145 4.11 12.57 -3.64
CA LEU A 145 4.33 13.87 -3.03
C LEU A 145 3.51 14.94 -3.73
N SER A 146 2.61 15.54 -2.97
CA SER A 146 1.70 16.58 -3.42
C SER A 146 2.44 17.74 -4.11
N PRO A 147 1.82 18.36 -5.14
CA PRO A 147 2.33 19.61 -5.70
C PRO A 147 2.26 20.77 -4.70
N TYR A 148 1.56 20.65 -3.57
CA TYR A 148 1.48 21.65 -2.52
C TYR A 148 2.49 21.41 -1.37
N ALA A 149 3.62 20.77 -1.67
CA ALA A 149 4.69 20.51 -0.71
C ALA A 149 6.06 20.82 -1.31
N PHE A 150 7.09 21.05 -0.49
CA PHE A 150 8.48 21.20 -0.92
C PHE A 150 9.43 20.37 -0.08
N ILE A 151 10.45 19.80 -0.71
CA ILE A 151 11.58 19.17 -0.01
C ILE A 151 12.50 20.31 0.43
N MET A 152 12.62 20.53 1.74
CA MET A 152 13.39 21.62 2.33
C MET A 152 14.81 21.21 2.70
N ASN A 153 15.02 19.93 3.03
CA ASN A 153 16.33 19.40 3.36
C ASN A 153 16.82 18.43 2.27
N PRO A 154 17.48 18.93 1.21
CA PRO A 154 17.87 18.07 0.09
C PRO A 154 19.07 17.16 0.39
N SER A 155 19.73 17.33 1.54
CA SER A 155 20.88 16.50 1.94
C SER A 155 20.48 15.17 2.57
N LEU A 156 19.27 15.06 3.11
CA LEU A 156 18.77 13.84 3.75
C LEU A 156 18.21 12.89 2.69
N SER A 157 18.71 11.66 2.64
CA SER A 157 18.14 10.59 1.80
C SER A 157 16.90 9.98 2.48
N LEU A 158 15.99 9.36 1.72
CA LEU A 158 14.89 8.60 2.34
C LEU A 158 15.39 7.39 3.12
N TYR A 159 16.54 6.84 2.74
CA TYR A 159 17.14 5.70 3.44
C TYR A 159 17.57 6.09 4.86
N ASP A 160 18.36 7.15 4.99
CA ASP A 160 18.86 7.63 6.28
C ASP A 160 17.72 8.18 7.15
N HIS A 161 16.80 8.90 6.51
CA HIS A 161 15.74 9.62 7.21
C HIS A 161 14.57 8.72 7.65
N VAL A 162 14.24 7.69 6.86
CA VAL A 162 13.04 6.86 7.09
C VAL A 162 13.37 5.38 7.15
N PHE A 163 14.01 4.83 6.13
CA PHE A 163 14.03 3.38 5.94
C PHE A 163 14.92 2.64 6.95
N SER A 164 16.12 3.16 7.20
CA SER A 164 17.11 2.55 8.11
C SER A 164 16.58 2.45 9.55
N ASN A 165 15.80 3.45 9.99
CA ASN A 165 15.31 3.58 11.36
C ASN A 165 13.80 3.33 11.50
N LEU A 166 13.15 2.75 10.48
CA LEU A 166 11.69 2.59 10.46
C LEU A 166 11.15 1.87 11.71
N THR A 167 11.90 0.92 12.28
CA THR A 167 11.53 0.20 13.51
C THR A 167 11.17 1.12 14.67
N SER A 168 11.94 2.18 14.88
CA SER A 168 11.76 3.14 15.97
C SER A 168 10.83 4.29 15.59
N LEU A 169 10.64 4.56 14.29
CA LEU A 169 9.81 5.65 13.79
C LEU A 169 8.33 5.27 13.68
N MET A 170 8.00 3.98 13.60
CA MET A 170 6.62 3.50 13.53
C MET A 170 5.88 3.75 14.84
N LEU A 171 4.80 4.52 14.77
CA LEU A 171 3.83 4.69 15.84
C LEU A 171 2.94 3.46 15.93
N LYS A 172 3.00 2.79 17.08
CA LYS A 172 2.37 1.50 17.34
C LYS A 172 1.23 1.64 18.32
N ASP A 173 0.16 0.89 18.08
CA ASP A 173 -1.03 0.88 18.94
C ASP A 173 -1.69 2.26 19.09
N ILE A 174 -1.62 3.09 18.05
CA ILE A 174 -2.28 4.39 17.98
C ILE A 174 -3.55 4.30 17.13
N PRO A 175 -4.59 5.11 17.41
CA PRO A 175 -5.80 5.14 16.58
C PRO A 175 -5.46 5.52 15.14
N VAL A 176 -6.01 4.76 14.18
CA VAL A 176 -5.72 4.95 12.75
C VAL A 176 -6.38 6.22 12.19
N VAL A 177 -7.47 6.66 12.81
CA VAL A 177 -8.07 7.98 12.59
C VAL A 177 -8.24 8.67 13.95
N PRO A 178 -7.46 9.72 14.25
CA PRO A 178 -7.53 10.41 15.53
C PRO A 178 -8.88 11.13 15.75
N PRO A 179 -9.27 11.42 17.01
CA PRO A 179 -8.77 10.84 18.26
C PRO A 179 -9.34 9.46 18.61
N ASP A 180 -10.58 9.19 18.19
CA ASP A 180 -11.42 8.18 18.86
C ASP A 180 -11.63 6.91 18.04
N SER A 181 -10.76 6.63 17.05
CA SER A 181 -10.89 5.39 16.30
C SER A 181 -10.59 4.18 17.17
N VAL A 182 -11.55 3.24 17.21
CA VAL A 182 -11.40 1.92 17.87
C VAL A 182 -10.35 1.05 17.16
N ILE A 183 -10.01 1.38 15.92
CA ILE A 183 -9.04 0.63 15.12
C ILE A 183 -7.66 1.25 15.30
N HIS A 184 -6.71 0.45 15.76
CA HIS A 184 -5.35 0.87 16.08
C HIS A 184 -4.32 0.27 15.11
N THR A 185 -3.17 0.92 14.98
CA THR A 185 -2.02 0.37 14.26
C THR A 185 -1.48 -0.89 14.94
N PHE A 186 -0.96 -1.85 14.18
CA PHE A 186 -0.48 -3.11 14.75
C PHE A 186 0.80 -2.94 15.58
N SER A 187 0.74 -3.33 16.85
CA SER A 187 1.86 -3.25 17.81
C SER A 187 3.08 -4.11 17.42
N HIS A 188 2.85 -5.22 16.72
CA HIS A 188 3.88 -6.19 16.33
C HIS A 188 4.31 -6.09 14.85
N LEU A 189 3.95 -5.00 14.16
CA LEU A 189 4.35 -4.79 12.77
C LEU A 189 5.88 -4.69 12.66
N LYS A 190 6.45 -5.52 11.77
CA LYS A 190 7.89 -5.51 11.45
C LYS A 190 8.14 -4.61 10.24
N PRO A 191 9.25 -3.85 10.20
CA PRO A 191 9.60 -3.01 9.04
C PRO A 191 9.60 -3.77 7.70
N SER A 192 10.05 -5.02 7.69
CA SER A 192 10.06 -5.86 6.48
C SER A 192 8.67 -6.18 5.93
N GLN A 193 7.62 -6.00 6.73
CA GLN A 193 6.22 -6.22 6.39
C GLN A 193 5.45 -4.92 6.11
N VAL A 194 6.12 -3.76 6.19
CA VAL A 194 5.55 -2.46 5.85
C VAL A 194 5.60 -2.26 4.34
N TYR A 195 4.48 -1.83 3.77
CA TYR A 195 4.36 -1.50 2.36
C TYR A 195 3.78 -0.11 2.10
N LEU A 196 3.13 0.49 3.09
CA LEU A 196 2.63 1.86 3.03
C LEU A 196 3.14 2.61 4.26
N ILE A 197 3.86 3.71 4.05
CA ILE A 197 4.34 4.62 5.10
C ILE A 197 3.68 5.96 4.87
N LEU A 198 2.93 6.45 5.85
CA LEU A 198 2.30 7.78 5.81
C LEU A 198 2.26 8.40 7.20
N THR A 199 1.89 9.66 7.24
CA THR A 199 1.72 10.43 8.47
C THR A 199 0.24 10.56 8.83
N GLN A 200 -0.05 10.84 10.09
CA GLN A 200 -1.36 11.34 10.52
C GLN A 200 -1.25 12.82 10.90
N ASP A 201 -2.36 13.53 10.77
CA ASP A 201 -2.53 14.86 11.35
C ASP A 201 -3.61 14.81 12.46
N MET A 202 -4.00 15.98 12.97
CA MET A 202 -4.98 16.06 14.05
C MET A 202 -6.38 15.58 13.69
N ASP A 203 -6.72 15.57 12.40
CA ASP A 203 -8.05 15.26 11.90
C ASP A 203 -8.10 13.85 11.27
N ASN A 204 -7.03 13.46 10.56
CA ASN A 204 -7.10 12.46 9.50
C ASN A 204 -5.75 11.76 9.26
N VAL A 205 -5.75 10.69 8.46
CA VAL A 205 -4.51 10.29 7.76
C VAL A 205 -4.15 11.34 6.71
N ALA A 206 -2.86 11.64 6.60
CA ALA A 206 -2.38 12.69 5.71
C ALA A 206 -1.67 12.06 4.50
N HIS A 207 -2.44 11.81 3.43
CA HIS A 207 -1.98 11.17 2.19
C HIS A 207 -1.28 12.12 1.20
N THR A 208 -1.00 13.36 1.59
CA THR A 208 -0.32 14.35 0.75
C THR A 208 1.18 14.09 0.58
N SER A 209 1.75 13.23 1.43
CA SER A 209 3.12 12.70 1.32
C SER A 209 3.12 11.28 1.89
N PHE A 210 3.34 10.27 1.03
CA PHE A 210 3.43 8.88 1.49
C PHE A 210 4.33 8.04 0.58
N ILE A 211 4.90 6.98 1.17
CA ILE A 211 5.80 6.06 0.49
C ILE A 211 5.10 4.71 0.33
N LEU A 212 5.07 4.21 -0.90
CA LEU A 212 4.47 2.95 -1.29
C LEU A 212 5.55 1.99 -1.80
N ARG A 213 5.65 0.81 -1.20
CA ARG A 213 6.65 -0.21 -1.55
C ARG A 213 6.16 -1.09 -2.70
N ASN A 214 6.95 -1.15 -3.77
CA ASN A 214 6.70 -1.93 -4.98
C ASN A 214 7.53 -3.22 -5.02
N THR A 215 7.32 -4.12 -4.05
CA THR A 215 7.95 -5.45 -4.05
C THR A 215 7.02 -6.52 -4.60
N GLU A 216 7.61 -7.54 -5.23
CA GLU A 216 6.90 -8.69 -5.78
C GLU A 216 6.05 -9.39 -4.73
N ALA A 217 4.78 -9.61 -5.06
CA ALA A 217 3.92 -10.49 -4.30
C ALA A 217 4.23 -11.94 -4.68
N ILE A 218 5.25 -12.52 -4.05
CA ILE A 218 5.72 -13.91 -4.24
C ILE A 218 6.31 -14.12 -5.65
N PRO A 219 7.60 -14.52 -5.79
CA PRO A 219 8.14 -14.88 -7.09
C PRO A 219 7.42 -16.13 -7.62
N VAL A 220 6.42 -15.94 -8.48
CA VAL A 220 5.77 -17.05 -9.16
C VAL A 220 6.43 -17.19 -10.54
N PRO A 221 7.13 -18.31 -10.82
CA PRO A 221 7.82 -18.53 -12.09
C PRO A 221 6.79 -18.85 -13.20
N THR A 222 5.96 -17.87 -13.55
CA THR A 222 4.85 -18.02 -14.51
C THR A 222 5.04 -17.21 -15.79
N GLY A 223 6.14 -16.45 -15.91
CA GLY A 223 6.35 -15.56 -17.06
C GLY A 223 5.32 -14.45 -17.19
N ARG A 224 4.49 -14.22 -16.15
CA ARG A 224 3.52 -13.13 -16.06
C ARG A 224 4.20 -11.84 -15.60
N PRO A 225 3.60 -10.67 -15.87
CA PRO A 225 4.04 -9.41 -15.30
C PRO A 225 4.19 -9.50 -13.77
N LYS A 226 5.11 -8.69 -13.25
CA LYS A 226 5.40 -8.54 -11.83
C LYS A 226 4.17 -8.00 -11.08
N ASP A 227 3.35 -8.89 -10.52
CA ASP A 227 2.26 -8.50 -9.63
C ASP A 227 2.85 -8.06 -8.28
N SER A 228 2.54 -6.84 -7.86
CA SER A 228 3.03 -6.27 -6.59
C SER A 228 1.88 -5.91 -5.65
N TRP A 229 2.16 -5.92 -4.34
CA TRP A 229 1.16 -5.48 -3.36
C TRP A 229 0.75 -4.01 -3.59
N ALA A 230 1.69 -3.16 -4.04
CA ALA A 230 1.40 -1.78 -4.40
C ALA A 230 0.34 -1.68 -5.51
N GLN A 231 0.40 -2.58 -6.50
CA GLN A 231 -0.61 -2.62 -7.54
C GLN A 231 -1.97 -3.01 -6.94
N TYR A 232 -2.04 -4.14 -6.24
CA TYR A 232 -3.27 -4.56 -5.58
C TYR A 232 -3.89 -3.46 -4.68
N PHE A 233 -3.07 -2.80 -3.85
CA PHE A 233 -3.53 -1.76 -2.92
C PHE A 233 -4.19 -0.59 -3.67
N LEU A 234 -3.54 -0.10 -4.72
CA LEU A 234 -4.09 0.99 -5.52
C LEU A 234 -5.35 0.57 -6.28
N ASP A 235 -5.55 -0.73 -6.58
CA ASP A 235 -6.75 -1.22 -7.29
C ASP A 235 -7.93 -1.20 -6.31
N ALA A 236 -7.67 -1.70 -5.10
CA ALA A 236 -8.62 -1.63 -4.01
C ALA A 236 -8.96 -0.17 -3.66
N TRP A 237 -7.97 0.73 -3.65
CA TRP A 237 -8.22 2.14 -3.36
C TRP A 237 -9.05 2.82 -4.47
N PHE A 238 -8.78 2.51 -5.74
CA PHE A 238 -9.52 3.09 -6.88
C PHE A 238 -10.87 2.41 -7.18
N ASP A 239 -11.32 1.49 -6.33
CA ASP A 239 -12.51 0.69 -6.56
C ASP A 239 -13.73 1.59 -6.89
N PRO A 240 -14.50 1.28 -7.95
CA PRO A 240 -15.67 2.06 -8.33
C PRO A 240 -16.68 2.26 -7.20
N LEU A 241 -16.78 1.35 -6.23
CA LEU A 241 -17.68 1.48 -5.08
C LEU A 241 -17.25 2.62 -4.15
N TYR A 242 -15.95 2.78 -3.89
CA TYR A 242 -15.46 3.90 -3.06
C TYR A 242 -15.64 5.24 -3.77
N ARG A 243 -15.45 5.26 -5.08
CA ARG A 243 -15.66 6.46 -5.91
C ARG A 243 -17.14 6.83 -6.01
N ALA A 244 -18.02 5.85 -6.14
CA ALA A 244 -19.47 6.04 -6.19
C ALA A 244 -20.08 6.43 -4.84
N TYR A 245 -19.45 6.04 -3.72
CA TYR A 245 -19.89 6.43 -2.38
C TYR A 245 -19.77 7.95 -2.13
N ALA A 246 -18.91 8.65 -2.89
CA ALA A 246 -18.73 10.10 -2.84
C ALA A 246 -18.37 10.62 -1.43
N PHE A 247 -17.29 10.08 -0.85
CA PHE A 247 -16.74 10.56 0.41
C PHE A 247 -16.48 12.07 0.40
N GLN A 248 -16.71 12.74 1.53
CA GLN A 248 -16.57 14.20 1.66
C GLN A 248 -15.16 14.71 1.31
N LYS A 249 -14.10 14.00 1.74
CA LYS A 249 -12.71 14.30 1.35
C LYS A 249 -12.17 13.29 0.33
N ALA A 250 -13.03 12.89 -0.61
CA ALA A 250 -12.66 12.09 -1.78
C ALA A 250 -11.82 10.84 -1.44
N GLU A 251 -10.67 10.68 -2.10
CA GLU A 251 -9.78 9.54 -1.93
C GLU A 251 -9.17 9.43 -0.53
N ASN A 252 -9.03 10.54 0.21
CA ASN A 252 -8.46 10.50 1.56
C ASN A 252 -9.38 9.78 2.54
N HIS A 253 -10.66 10.17 2.60
CA HIS A 253 -11.65 9.47 3.43
C HIS A 253 -11.90 8.04 2.94
N ALA A 254 -11.75 7.76 1.65
CA ALA A 254 -11.78 6.39 1.15
C ALA A 254 -10.60 5.57 1.70
N LEU A 255 -9.39 6.15 1.77
CA LEU A 255 -8.22 5.50 2.38
C LEU A 255 -8.48 5.19 3.86
N GLU A 256 -9.02 6.15 4.61
CA GLU A 256 -9.38 5.97 6.02
C GLU A 256 -10.38 4.84 6.23
N HIS A 257 -11.40 4.79 5.38
CA HIS A 257 -12.33 3.68 5.38
C HIS A 257 -11.62 2.35 5.11
N ILE A 258 -10.76 2.30 4.10
CA ILE A 258 -10.04 1.09 3.73
C ILE A 258 -9.19 0.56 4.91
N ILE A 259 -8.41 1.42 5.55
CA ILE A 259 -7.51 1.01 6.63
C ILE A 259 -8.25 0.68 7.94
N GLN A 260 -9.44 1.24 8.16
CA GLN A 260 -10.28 0.86 9.30
C GLN A 260 -10.98 -0.49 9.09
N TRP A 261 -11.45 -0.77 7.88
CA TRP A 261 -12.34 -1.92 7.60
C TRP A 261 -11.64 -3.11 6.96
N HIS A 262 -10.40 -2.97 6.48
CA HIS A 262 -9.63 -4.05 5.84
C HIS A 262 -8.32 -4.32 6.59
N PRO A 263 -8.35 -5.22 7.60
CA PRO A 263 -7.18 -5.52 8.44
C PRO A 263 -5.96 -6.01 7.66
N THR A 264 -6.16 -6.64 6.49
CA THR A 264 -5.07 -7.10 5.62
C THR A 264 -4.27 -5.96 5.00
N LEU A 265 -4.91 -4.81 4.75
CA LEU A 265 -4.25 -3.59 4.28
C LEU A 265 -3.65 -2.81 5.45
N LEU A 266 -4.37 -2.71 6.57
CA LEU A 266 -3.85 -2.13 7.81
C LEU A 266 -2.57 -2.84 8.30
N ALA A 267 -2.48 -4.16 8.13
CA ALA A 267 -1.31 -4.96 8.49
C ALA A 267 -0.05 -4.63 7.68
N LYS A 268 -0.14 -3.72 6.72
CA LYS A 268 0.96 -3.24 5.87
C LYS A 268 1.23 -1.75 6.03
N LEU A 269 0.47 -1.07 6.89
CA LEU A 269 0.54 0.37 7.13
C LEU A 269 1.45 0.68 8.32
N ALA A 270 2.43 1.55 8.09
CA ALA A 270 3.20 2.24 9.12
C ALA A 270 2.75 3.70 9.18
N VAL A 271 2.33 4.14 10.37
CA VAL A 271 2.17 5.56 10.68
C VAL A 271 3.43 6.05 11.35
N VAL A 272 3.94 7.20 10.92
CA VAL A 272 5.12 7.88 11.47
C VAL A 272 4.76 9.30 11.89
N ASP A 273 5.61 9.93 12.70
CA ASP A 273 5.42 11.32 13.14
C ASP A 273 5.26 12.27 11.94
N GLN A 274 4.31 13.21 12.05
CA GLN A 274 3.95 14.07 10.93
C GLN A 274 5.15 14.86 10.38
N ARG A 275 5.98 15.40 11.27
CA ARG A 275 7.16 16.18 10.87
C ARG A 275 8.26 15.39 10.17
N LEU A 276 8.21 14.05 10.25
CA LEU A 276 9.18 13.21 9.56
C LEU A 276 9.04 13.35 8.04
N LEU A 277 7.81 13.34 7.52
CA LEU A 277 7.56 13.27 6.08
C LEU A 277 6.52 14.29 5.57
N ASN A 278 5.91 15.09 6.45
CA ASN A 278 4.76 15.91 6.08
C ASN A 278 4.51 17.10 7.02
N SER A 279 5.55 17.85 7.43
CA SER A 279 5.37 19.02 8.30
C SER A 279 4.52 20.09 7.63
N TYR A 280 3.59 20.70 8.35
CA TYR A 280 2.74 21.78 7.85
C TYR A 280 3.36 23.16 8.01
N ASP A 281 2.96 24.09 7.14
CA ASP A 281 3.40 25.48 7.22
C ASP A 281 2.74 26.27 8.38
N TYR A 282 1.74 25.67 9.04
CA TYR A 282 1.03 26.22 10.18
C TYR A 282 1.06 25.29 11.41
N ASP A 283 0.75 25.86 12.56
CA ASP A 283 0.58 25.11 13.80
C ASP A 283 -0.82 24.49 13.85
N SER A 284 -0.90 23.18 14.00
CA SER A 284 -2.20 22.52 14.16
C SER A 284 -2.85 23.02 15.45
N LYS A 285 -4.10 23.49 15.36
CA LYS A 285 -4.82 23.93 16.55
C LYS A 285 -4.91 22.74 17.50
N GLN A 286 -4.53 22.96 18.77
CA GLN A 286 -4.74 21.98 19.81
C GLN A 286 -6.24 21.66 19.85
N SER A 287 -6.63 20.40 19.65
CA SER A 287 -8.03 20.04 19.84
C SER A 287 -8.28 20.06 21.34
N GLU A 288 -8.98 21.09 21.83
CA GLU A 288 -9.67 20.99 23.10
C GLU A 288 -10.74 19.92 22.91
N ASN A 289 -10.63 18.82 23.63
CA ASN A 289 -11.66 17.80 23.59
C ASN A 289 -12.85 18.38 24.36
N GLU A 290 -13.80 19.04 23.67
CA GLU A 290 -14.93 19.75 24.31
C GLU A 290 -15.75 18.84 25.24
N LEU A 291 -15.63 17.50 25.08
CA LEU A 291 -16.31 16.50 25.89
C LEU A 291 -15.52 16.01 27.12
N MET A 292 -14.24 16.38 27.28
CA MET A 292 -13.35 15.91 28.34
C MET A 292 -12.56 17.08 28.94
N THR A 293 -13.15 17.78 29.90
CA THR A 293 -12.56 18.95 30.59
C THR A 293 -11.31 18.65 31.41
N ASP A 294 -11.01 17.37 31.69
CA ASP A 294 -9.89 16.95 32.54
C ASP A 294 -8.74 16.26 31.78
N ALA A 295 -8.86 16.06 30.46
CA ALA A 295 -7.78 15.51 29.66
C ALA A 295 -6.82 16.61 29.18
N PRO A 296 -5.49 16.46 29.32
CA PRO A 296 -4.55 17.46 28.80
C PRO A 296 -4.76 17.63 27.29
N PRO A 297 -4.71 18.87 26.76
CA PRO A 297 -4.90 19.12 25.34
C PRO A 297 -3.89 18.31 24.54
N ARG A 298 -4.37 17.59 23.51
CA ARG A 298 -3.48 16.85 22.61
C ARG A 298 -2.57 17.84 21.91
N ARG A 299 -1.28 17.78 22.24
CA ARG A 299 -0.23 18.50 21.53
C ARG A 299 0.23 17.60 20.39
N HIS A 300 0.03 18.07 19.17
CA HIS A 300 0.48 17.39 17.97
C HIS A 300 1.47 18.28 17.25
N ASP A 301 2.72 17.85 17.21
CA ASP A 301 3.79 18.62 16.58
C ASP A 301 3.70 18.45 15.06
N SER A 302 2.94 19.33 14.41
CA SER A 302 2.74 19.32 12.96
C SER A 302 3.60 20.36 12.24
N LYS A 303 4.03 21.41 12.93
CA LYS A 303 4.57 22.62 12.28
C LYS A 303 6.00 22.39 11.80
N TRP A 304 6.28 22.81 10.58
CA TRP A 304 7.60 22.79 9.99
C TRP A 304 8.62 23.57 10.82
N GLN A 305 9.78 22.97 11.02
CA GLN A 305 10.94 23.60 11.63
C GLN A 305 12.18 23.42 10.74
N PRO A 306 13.20 24.30 10.86
CA PRO A 306 14.45 24.13 10.15
C PRO A 306 15.06 22.75 10.42
N GLY A 307 15.37 22.02 9.34
CA GLY A 307 15.88 20.64 9.39
C GLY A 307 14.88 19.58 8.95
N ASP A 308 13.58 19.86 9.04
CA ASP A 308 12.53 18.96 8.56
C ASP A 308 12.66 18.71 7.05
N LEU A 309 12.39 17.46 6.63
CA LEU A 309 12.57 17.04 5.23
C LEU A 309 11.61 17.78 4.30
N ILE A 310 10.33 17.88 4.67
CA ILE A 310 9.26 18.43 3.83
C ILE A 310 8.49 19.50 4.58
N ILE A 311 8.12 20.57 3.86
CA ILE A 311 7.03 21.46 4.23
C ILE A 311 5.84 21.22 3.31
N ASN A 312 4.64 21.19 3.87
CA ASN A 312 3.39 20.95 3.16
C ASN A 312 2.38 22.05 3.47
N PHE A 313 1.83 22.63 2.42
CA PHE A 313 0.83 23.70 2.45
C PHE A 313 -0.56 23.08 2.34
N LYS A 314 -0.94 22.29 3.35
CA LYS A 314 -2.26 21.62 3.40
C LYS A 314 -3.37 22.67 3.26
N GLY A 315 -4.41 22.32 2.50
CA GLY A 315 -5.56 23.18 2.24
C GLY A 315 -5.41 24.09 1.01
N CYS A 316 -4.28 24.05 0.31
CA CYS A 316 -4.04 24.90 -0.85
C CYS A 316 -4.89 24.56 -2.08
N ALA A 317 -5.29 23.31 -2.24
CA ALA A 317 -6.18 22.91 -3.34
C ALA A 317 -7.60 23.49 -3.13
N GLU A 318 -8.03 23.63 -1.88
CA GLU A 318 -9.40 24.00 -1.51
C GLU A 318 -9.56 25.51 -1.23
N ALA A 319 -8.48 26.18 -0.80
CA ALA A 319 -8.53 27.56 -0.33
C ALA A 319 -8.46 28.59 -1.47
N LYS A 320 -9.63 28.98 -2.00
CA LYS A 320 -9.76 29.99 -3.08
C LYS A 320 -9.18 31.36 -2.77
N GLU A 321 -9.13 31.75 -1.49
CA GLU A 321 -8.64 33.07 -1.05
C GLU A 321 -7.18 33.05 -0.58
N ARG A 322 -6.56 31.86 -0.45
CA ARG A 322 -5.17 31.71 -0.01
C ARG A 322 -4.25 31.74 -1.21
N ASN A 323 -3.25 32.62 -1.19
CA ASN A 323 -2.24 32.66 -2.25
C ASN A 323 -1.07 31.74 -1.90
N CYS A 324 -1.26 30.45 -2.15
CA CYS A 324 -0.28 29.41 -1.86
C CYS A 324 1.02 29.57 -2.63
N GLU A 325 0.95 30.05 -3.88
CA GLU A 325 2.15 30.33 -4.68
C GLU A 325 3.07 31.36 -3.99
N LYS A 326 2.49 32.44 -3.46
CA LYS A 326 3.24 33.47 -2.73
C LYS A 326 3.86 32.92 -1.43
N GLU A 327 3.10 32.12 -0.69
CA GLU A 327 3.60 31.48 0.54
C GLU A 327 4.76 30.53 0.24
N MET A 328 4.60 29.71 -0.80
CA MET A 328 5.59 28.75 -1.26
C MET A 328 6.86 29.41 -1.79
N LYS A 329 6.74 30.55 -2.48
CA LYS A 329 7.90 31.28 -3.03
C LYS A 329 8.92 31.66 -1.95
N ARG A 330 8.46 32.00 -0.74
CA ARG A 330 9.36 32.27 0.40
C ARG A 330 10.22 31.07 0.75
N TYR A 331 9.60 29.90 0.86
CA TYR A 331 10.30 28.66 1.20
C TYR A 331 11.18 28.16 0.05
N TYR A 332 10.75 28.40 -1.19
CA TYR A 332 11.56 28.12 -2.36
C TYR A 332 12.88 28.92 -2.36
N THR A 333 12.87 30.21 -2.01
CA THR A 333 14.11 30.99 -1.85
C THR A 333 15.02 30.43 -0.75
N MET A 334 14.45 30.04 0.41
CA MET A 334 15.21 29.40 1.48
C MET A 334 15.85 28.07 1.03
N TRP A 335 15.12 27.30 0.23
CA TRP A 335 15.62 26.07 -0.37
C TRP A 335 16.76 26.34 -1.37
N GLU A 336 16.64 27.37 -2.22
CA GLU A 336 17.72 27.75 -3.16
C GLU A 336 19.02 28.15 -2.43
N GLU A 337 18.92 28.87 -1.32
CA GLU A 337 20.07 29.19 -0.46
C GLU A 337 20.71 27.93 0.14
N THR A 338 19.87 26.98 0.59
CA THR A 338 20.33 25.70 1.14
C THR A 338 21.07 24.87 0.08
N VAL A 339 20.50 24.77 -1.12
CA VAL A 339 21.12 24.08 -2.27
C VAL A 339 22.45 24.73 -2.65
N ALA A 340 22.49 26.05 -2.78
CA ALA A 340 23.71 26.77 -3.11
C ALA A 340 24.83 26.54 -2.06
N GLY A 341 24.46 26.47 -0.78
CA GLY A 341 25.40 26.13 0.30
C GLY A 341 25.96 24.71 0.19
N LEU A 342 25.12 23.73 -0.14
CA LEU A 342 25.55 22.34 -0.34
C LEU A 342 26.49 22.20 -1.54
N ASP A 343 26.14 22.84 -2.66
CA ASP A 343 26.94 22.77 -3.89
C ASP A 343 28.28 23.51 -3.74
N GLY A 344 28.29 24.64 -3.02
CA GLY A 344 29.51 25.38 -2.68
C GLY A 344 30.48 24.59 -1.79
N ASN A 345 29.96 23.89 -0.78
CA ASN A 345 30.77 23.03 0.08
C ASN A 345 31.29 21.78 -0.64
N GLY A 346 30.50 21.23 -1.58
CA GLY A 346 30.91 20.10 -2.42
C GLY A 346 32.05 20.42 -3.39
N ALA A 347 32.21 21.69 -3.79
CA ALA A 347 33.31 22.14 -4.65
C ALA A 347 34.63 22.33 -3.89
N ALA A 348 34.58 22.74 -2.62
CA ALA A 348 35.78 22.95 -1.79
C ALA A 348 36.40 21.64 -1.27
N GLY A 349 35.64 20.54 -1.19
CA GLY A 349 36.12 19.23 -0.75
C GLY A 349 36.78 18.37 -1.84
N LYS A 350 36.87 18.85 -3.09
CA LYS A 350 37.44 18.14 -4.24
C LYS A 350 38.75 18.76 -4.77
N SER A 351 39.32 19.75 -4.09
CA SER A 351 40.60 20.40 -4.49
C SER A 351 41.81 19.77 -3.84
#